data_AF-A0A9E1W033-F1
#
_entry.id   AF-A0A9E1W033-F1
#
_cell.length_a   1.000
_cell.length_b   1.000
_cell.length_c   1.000
_cell.angle_alpha   90.00
_cell.angle_beta   90.00
_cell.angle_gamma   90.00
#
_symmetry.space_group_name_H-M   'P 1'
#
loop_
_entity.id
_entity.type
_entity.pdbx_description
1 polymer ?
#
loop_
_entity_poly.entity_id
_entity_poly.type
_entity_poly.pdbx_seq_one_letter_code
_entity_poly.pdbx_strand_id
1 'polypeptide(L)'
;MLKPALLASLILLTFISFAHANALENALIEGVKFLDDVPEVEWYRVEGDSLIIGWKGVPKLFARFNRRAATRATISTGVDVRVWAVRHNLKNWKVGGGDPHICFVIARNGRVKTDTCPH
;
A
#
# COMPACT_ATOMS: atom_id res chain seq x y z
N MET A 1 -33.98 6.29 -22.80
CA MET A 1 -34.43 6.33 -21.39
C MET A 1 -33.78 5.15 -20.66
N LEU A 2 -32.91 5.40 -19.68
CA LEU A 2 -32.30 4.33 -18.89
C LEU A 2 -33.42 3.67 -18.05
N LYS A 3 -33.60 2.35 -18.15
CA LYS A 3 -34.60 1.64 -17.32
C LYS A 3 -34.26 1.84 -15.83
N PRO A 4 -35.23 2.09 -14.94
CA PRO A 4 -35.00 2.29 -13.50
C PRO A 4 -34.15 1.18 -12.85
N ALA A 5 -34.32 -0.07 -13.31
CA ALA A 5 -33.52 -1.22 -12.87
C ALA A 5 -32.03 -1.13 -13.23
N LEU A 6 -31.68 -0.55 -14.39
CA LEU A 6 -30.28 -0.34 -14.80
C LEU A 6 -29.62 0.74 -13.93
N LEU A 7 -30.36 1.80 -13.59
CA LEU A 7 -29.86 2.86 -12.72
C LEU A 7 -29.64 2.36 -11.29
N ALA A 8 -30.60 1.60 -10.74
CA ALA A 8 -30.48 0.99 -9.41
C ALA A 8 -29.32 -0.02 -9.35
N SER A 9 -29.13 -0.83 -10.40
CA SER A 9 -28.00 -1.76 -10.50
C SER A 9 -26.65 -1.03 -10.54
N LEU A 10 -26.55 0.05 -11.32
CA LEU A 10 -25.32 0.86 -11.41
C LEU A 10 -24.97 1.51 -10.05
N ILE A 11 -25.97 2.04 -9.36
CA ILE A 11 -25.82 2.62 -8.01
C ILE A 11 -25.39 1.54 -7.00
N LEU A 12 -25.97 0.34 -7.05
CA LEU A 12 -25.58 -0.75 -6.15
C LEU A 12 -24.13 -1.21 -6.37
N LEU A 13 -23.71 -1.33 -7.64
CA LEU A 13 -22.35 -1.74 -8.01
C LEU A 13 -21.29 -0.73 -7.57
N THR A 14 -21.58 0.56 -7.63
CA THR A 14 -20.65 1.58 -7.15
C THR A 14 -20.49 1.47 -5.62
N PHE A 15 -21.58 1.33 -4.86
CA PHE A 15 -21.51 1.18 -3.40
C PHE A 15 -20.69 -0.03 -2.95
N ILE A 16 -20.87 -1.20 -3.58
CA ILE A 16 -20.11 -2.41 -3.25
C ILE A 16 -18.61 -2.21 -3.54
N SER A 17 -18.28 -1.55 -4.65
CA SER A 17 -16.88 -1.29 -5.03
C SER A 17 -16.19 -0.37 -4.04
N PHE A 18 -16.86 0.71 -3.61
CA PHE A 18 -16.31 1.62 -2.59
C PHE A 18 -16.14 0.92 -1.23
N ALA A 19 -17.10 0.10 -0.81
CA ALA A 19 -17.01 -0.65 0.44
C ALA A 19 -15.81 -1.60 0.46
N HIS A 20 -15.58 -2.34 -0.64
CA HIS A 20 -14.40 -3.21 -0.76
C HIS A 20 -13.09 -2.45 -0.77
N ALA A 21 -13.01 -1.32 -1.49
CA ALA A 21 -11.80 -0.48 -1.49
C ALA A 21 -11.46 0.04 -0.09
N ASN A 22 -12.46 0.54 0.64
CA ASN A 22 -12.29 1.01 2.02
C ASN A 22 -11.87 -0.12 2.97
N ALA A 23 -12.44 -1.32 2.82
CA ALA A 23 -12.08 -2.47 3.63
C ALA A 23 -10.63 -2.91 3.39
N LEU A 24 -10.19 -2.94 2.13
CA LEU A 24 -8.80 -3.27 1.77
C LEU A 24 -7.82 -2.23 2.32
N GLU A 25 -8.13 -0.94 2.17
CA GLU A 25 -7.32 0.14 2.71
C GLU A 25 -7.17 0.04 4.22
N ASN A 26 -8.28 -0.15 4.95
CA ASN A 26 -8.25 -0.30 6.39
C ASN A 26 -7.41 -1.51 6.84
N ALA A 27 -7.56 -2.66 6.17
CA ALA A 27 -6.77 -3.85 6.48
C ALA A 27 -5.28 -3.64 6.17
N LEU A 28 -4.94 -2.94 5.09
CA LEU A 28 -3.55 -2.56 4.78
C LEU A 28 -2.96 -1.69 5.89
N ILE A 29 -3.67 -0.61 6.25
CA ILE A 29 -3.25 0.32 7.31
C ILE A 29 -3.06 -0.42 8.64
N GLU A 30 -3.99 -1.28 9.03
CA GLU A 30 -3.89 -2.10 10.23
C GLU A 30 -2.62 -2.97 10.25
N GLY A 31 -2.32 -3.62 9.13
CA GLY A 31 -1.14 -4.48 9.00
C GLY A 31 0.19 -3.73 9.16
N VAL A 32 0.20 -2.41 8.95
CA VAL A 32 1.42 -1.59 8.94
C VAL A 32 1.47 -0.53 10.04
N LYS A 33 0.55 -0.54 11.01
CA LYS A 33 0.56 0.38 12.17
C LYS A 33 1.89 0.46 12.92
N PHE A 34 2.70 -0.60 12.89
CA PHE A 34 4.04 -0.57 13.49
C PHE A 34 4.96 0.51 12.87
N LEU A 35 4.65 1.01 11.67
CA LEU A 35 5.38 2.11 11.03
C LEU A 35 5.20 3.43 11.80
N ASP A 36 4.13 3.58 12.59
CA ASP A 36 3.90 4.76 13.44
C ASP A 36 5.00 4.90 14.51
N ASP A 37 5.64 3.78 14.90
CA ASP A 37 6.74 3.72 15.86
C ASP A 37 8.13 3.86 15.21
N VAL A 38 8.22 4.05 13.89
CA VAL A 38 9.49 4.18 13.16
C VAL A 38 9.79 5.66 12.90
N PRO A 39 10.77 6.29 13.58
CA PRO A 39 11.00 7.74 13.51
C PRO A 39 11.27 8.29 12.11
N GLU A 40 11.87 7.48 11.24
CA GLU A 40 12.22 7.86 9.87
C GLU A 40 11.04 7.77 8.89
N VAL A 41 9.90 7.20 9.29
CA VAL A 41 8.66 7.24 8.50
C VAL A 41 7.96 8.57 8.78
N GLU A 42 7.76 9.38 7.74
CA GLU A 42 6.97 10.62 7.85
C GLU A 42 5.50 10.38 7.54
N TRP A 43 5.22 9.56 6.55
CA TRP A 43 3.87 9.22 6.12
C TRP A 43 3.87 7.87 5.41
N TYR A 44 2.70 7.24 5.39
CA TYR A 44 2.40 6.16 4.46
C TYR A 44 0.96 6.31 3.97
N ARG A 45 0.69 5.79 2.78
CA ARG A 45 -0.66 5.80 2.20
C ARG A 45 -0.89 4.57 1.33
N VAL A 46 -2.14 4.22 1.18
CA VAL A 46 -2.57 3.11 0.31
C VAL A 46 -2.96 3.66 -1.06
N GLU A 47 -2.66 2.88 -2.11
CA GLU A 47 -3.12 3.10 -3.47
C GLU A 47 -3.41 1.73 -4.11
N GLY A 48 -4.67 1.30 -4.07
CA GLY A 48 -5.05 -0.04 -4.50
C GLY A 48 -4.48 -1.13 -3.58
N ASP A 49 -3.73 -2.07 -4.16
CA ASP A 49 -3.00 -3.13 -3.46
C ASP A 49 -1.58 -2.69 -3.02
N SER A 50 -1.26 -1.41 -3.23
CA SER A 50 0.06 -0.87 -2.97
C SER A 50 0.08 0.00 -1.71
N LEU A 51 1.15 -0.13 -0.94
CA LEU A 51 1.50 0.76 0.16
C LEU A 51 2.68 1.63 -0.27
N ILE A 52 2.58 2.94 -0.06
CA ILE A 52 3.66 3.89 -0.34
C ILE A 52 4.13 4.44 0.99
N ILE A 53 5.43 4.35 1.27
CA ILE A 53 6.05 4.83 2.51
C ILE A 53 6.99 5.98 2.18
N GLY A 54 6.75 7.15 2.78
CA GLY A 54 7.58 8.33 2.71
C GLY A 54 8.61 8.38 3.83
N TRP A 55 9.89 8.26 3.48
CA TRP A 55 11.01 8.19 4.42
C TRP A 55 11.75 9.52 4.55
N LYS A 56 12.00 10.00 5.79
CA LYS A 56 12.85 11.18 6.10
C LYS A 56 14.31 10.94 5.76
N GLY A 57 14.74 9.69 5.87
CA GLY A 57 16.08 9.19 5.58
C GLY A 57 16.04 7.67 5.48
N VAL A 58 17.18 7.05 5.16
CA VAL A 58 17.29 5.59 5.08
C VAL A 58 17.76 5.06 6.45
N PRO A 59 16.88 4.49 7.30
CA PRO A 59 17.30 3.91 8.57
C PRO A 59 18.19 2.68 8.38
N LYS A 60 18.94 2.31 9.43
CA LYS A 60 19.81 1.12 9.44
C LYS A 60 19.07 -0.18 9.07
N LEU A 61 17.78 -0.28 9.42
CA LEU A 61 16.94 -1.45 9.16
C LEU A 61 15.95 -1.22 7.99
N PHE A 62 16.25 -0.30 7.08
CA PHE A 62 15.36 0.10 5.99
C PHE A 62 14.78 -1.06 5.19
N ALA A 63 15.62 -1.96 4.66
CA ALA A 63 15.15 -3.12 3.91
C ALA A 63 14.25 -4.04 4.76
N ARG A 64 14.58 -4.20 6.05
CA ARG A 64 13.79 -5.01 6.99
C ARG A 64 12.41 -4.39 7.24
N PHE A 65 12.30 -3.08 7.39
CA PHE A 65 11.02 -2.41 7.59
C PHE A 65 10.12 -2.53 6.36
N ASN A 66 10.65 -2.30 5.15
CA ASN A 66 9.87 -2.43 3.92
C ASN A 66 9.42 -3.89 3.68
N ARG A 67 10.31 -4.88 3.90
CA ARG A 67 9.96 -6.31 3.81
C ARG A 67 8.91 -6.71 4.84
N ARG A 68 9.03 -6.21 6.08
CA ARG A 68 8.05 -6.43 7.15
C ARG A 68 6.71 -5.81 6.81
N ALA A 69 6.69 -4.57 6.30
CA ALA A 69 5.47 -3.89 5.87
C ALA A 69 4.75 -4.71 4.80
N ALA A 70 5.46 -5.15 3.75
CA ALA A 70 4.87 -5.95 2.68
C ALA A 70 4.31 -7.27 3.21
N THR A 71 5.07 -7.97 4.04
CA THR A 71 4.70 -9.25 4.64
C THR A 71 3.48 -9.14 5.55
N ARG A 72 3.43 -8.13 6.43
CA ARG A 72 2.31 -7.92 7.35
C ARG A 72 1.06 -7.46 6.63
N ALA A 73 1.23 -6.60 5.62
CA ALA A 73 0.14 -6.13 4.77
C ALA A 73 -0.54 -7.31 4.04
N THR A 74 0.20 -8.18 3.36
CA THR A 74 -0.40 -9.36 2.70
C THR A 74 -1.08 -10.34 3.68
N ILE A 75 -0.57 -10.47 4.91
CA ILE A 75 -1.21 -11.28 5.95
C ILE A 75 -2.54 -10.66 6.38
N SER A 76 -2.57 -9.34 6.55
CA SER A 76 -3.76 -8.60 6.99
C SER A 76 -4.87 -8.61 5.95
N THR A 77 -4.51 -8.50 4.67
CA THR A 77 -5.46 -8.32 3.58
C THR A 77 -5.84 -9.60 2.85
N GLY A 78 -5.00 -10.64 2.92
CA GLY A 78 -5.14 -11.84 2.12
C GLY A 78 -4.84 -11.66 0.63
N VAL A 79 -4.31 -10.50 0.21
CA VAL A 79 -3.96 -10.22 -1.19
C VAL A 79 -2.45 -10.05 -1.38
N ASP A 80 -2.01 -10.07 -2.63
CA ASP A 80 -0.64 -9.69 -2.99
C ASP A 80 -0.48 -8.19 -2.73
N VAL A 81 0.64 -7.80 -2.10
CA VAL A 81 0.89 -6.40 -1.75
C VAL A 81 2.23 -5.94 -2.30
N ARG A 82 2.25 -4.74 -2.86
CA ARG A 82 3.48 -4.05 -3.25
C ARG A 82 3.75 -2.87 -2.33
N VAL A 83 4.92 -2.83 -1.71
CA VAL A 83 5.40 -1.68 -0.94
C VAL A 83 6.37 -0.88 -1.78
N TRP A 84 6.16 0.43 -1.85
CA TRP A 84 7.06 1.39 -2.47
C TRP A 84 7.68 2.27 -1.39
N ALA A 85 9.00 2.38 -1.39
CA ALA A 85 9.71 3.33 -0.55
C ALA A 85 10.06 4.57 -1.37
N VAL A 86 9.68 5.75 -0.90
CA VAL A 86 9.98 7.03 -1.55
C VAL A 86 10.57 8.02 -0.55
N ARG A 87 11.12 9.14 -1.03
CA ARG A 87 11.52 10.24 -0.15
C ARG A 87 10.27 10.93 0.40
N HIS A 88 10.29 11.33 1.67
CA HIS A 88 9.13 11.92 2.36
C HIS A 88 8.59 13.22 1.72
N ASN A 89 9.39 13.94 0.94
CA ASN A 89 8.91 15.13 0.22
C ASN A 89 8.02 14.79 -0.98
N LEU A 90 7.97 13.54 -1.43
CA LEU A 90 7.20 13.07 -2.59
C LEU A 90 5.77 12.66 -2.23
N LYS A 91 5.01 13.52 -1.54
CA LYS A 91 3.64 13.22 -1.05
C LYS A 91 2.66 12.85 -2.17
N ASN A 92 2.89 13.37 -3.38
CA ASN A 92 2.02 13.15 -4.54
C ASN A 92 2.51 12.04 -5.49
N TRP A 93 3.58 11.31 -5.14
CA TRP A 93 4.10 10.23 -5.99
C TRP A 93 3.05 9.12 -6.16
N LYS A 94 2.84 8.63 -7.39
CA LYS A 94 1.80 7.66 -7.75
C LYS A 94 2.40 6.34 -8.20
N VAL A 95 1.66 5.25 -7.99
CA VAL A 95 2.07 3.93 -8.48
C VAL A 95 2.16 3.98 -10.00
N GLY A 96 3.27 3.49 -10.56
CA GLY A 96 3.52 3.57 -12.01
C GLY A 96 3.98 4.95 -12.51
N GLY A 97 4.13 5.94 -11.65
CA GLY A 97 4.61 7.29 -12.01
C GLY A 97 6.10 7.38 -12.36
N GLY A 98 6.83 6.26 -12.36
CA GLY A 98 8.28 6.23 -12.59
C GLY A 98 9.08 6.72 -11.37
N ASP A 99 10.34 7.08 -11.63
CA ASP A 99 11.27 7.56 -10.60
C ASP A 99 10.99 9.00 -10.14
N PRO A 100 11.25 9.32 -8.85
CA PRO A 100 12.15 8.57 -7.97
C PRO A 100 11.44 7.79 -6.86
N HIS A 101 11.50 6.46 -6.95
CA HIS A 101 11.34 5.57 -5.80
C HIS A 101 12.71 5.05 -5.36
N ILE A 102 12.88 4.76 -4.08
CA ILE A 102 14.14 4.27 -3.50
C ILE A 102 14.26 2.76 -3.73
N CYS A 103 13.20 2.02 -3.41
CA CYS A 103 13.08 0.59 -3.68
C CYS A 103 11.62 0.15 -3.61
N PHE A 104 11.35 -1.09 -3.99
CA PHE A 104 10.06 -1.72 -3.78
C PHE A 104 10.21 -3.15 -3.23
N VAL A 105 9.14 -3.65 -2.62
CA VAL A 105 8.99 -5.03 -2.17
C VAL A 105 7.64 -5.56 -2.62
N ILE A 106 7.61 -6.78 -3.17
CA ILE A 106 6.38 -7.51 -3.46
C ILE A 106 6.30 -8.69 -2.50
N ALA A 107 5.17 -8.84 -1.81
CA ALA A 107 4.91 -9.98 -0.94
C ALA A 107 3.57 -10.64 -1.26
N ARG A 108 3.52 -11.96 -1.04
CA ARG A 108 2.35 -12.80 -1.24
C ARG A 108 2.28 -13.86 -0.14
N ASN A 109 1.13 -14.00 0.49
CA ASN A 109 0.86 -14.97 1.55
C ASN A 109 1.92 -14.93 2.66
N GLY A 110 2.25 -13.72 3.13
CA GLY A 110 3.22 -13.48 4.18
C GLY A 110 4.68 -13.74 3.80
N ARG A 111 5.00 -13.82 2.51
CA ARG A 111 6.36 -14.09 2.02
C ARG A 111 6.78 -13.10 0.95
N VAL A 112 8.00 -12.56 1.10
CA VAL A 112 8.63 -11.72 0.06
C VAL A 112 8.85 -12.56 -1.20
N LYS A 113 8.48 -12.00 -2.35
CA LYS A 113 8.68 -12.58 -3.68
C LYS A 113 9.79 -11.88 -4.45
N THR A 114 9.82 -10.56 -4.35
CA THR A 114 10.80 -9.71 -5.03
C THR A 114 11.06 -8.50 -4.16
N ASP A 115 12.31 -8.05 -4.09
CA ASP A 115 12.64 -6.74 -3.57
C ASP A 115 13.85 -6.14 -4.27
N THR A 116 13.91 -4.81 -4.29
CA THR A 116 15.04 -4.02 -4.82
C THR A 116 15.72 -3.19 -3.74
N CYS A 117 15.39 -3.43 -2.46
CA CYS A 117 15.92 -2.62 -1.37
C CYS A 117 17.38 -2.94 -1.11
N PRO A 118 18.22 -1.93 -0.82
CA PRO A 118 19.65 -2.15 -0.59
C PRO A 118 19.87 -3.06 0.63
N HIS A 119 20.89 -3.91 0.52
CA HIS A 119 21.31 -4.84 1.58
C HIS A 119 22.07 -4.14 2.71
#